data_AF-A0A7C4PVV2-F1
#
_entry.id   AF-A0A7C4PVV2-F1
#
_cell.length_a   1.000
_cell.length_b   1.000
_cell.length_c   1.000
_cell.angle_alpha   90.00
_cell.angle_beta   90.00
_cell.angle_gamma   90.00
#
_symmetry.space_group_name_H-M   'P 1'
#
loop_
_entity.id
_entity.type
_entity.pdbx_description
1 polymer ?
#
loop_
_entity_poly.entity_id
_entity_poly.type
_entity_poly.pdbx_seq_one_letter_code
_entity_poly.pdbx_strand_id
1 'polypeptide(L)'
;MAVKIPEDIDFETAALFESFGVALHAVDEANIRPGDVVVVLGCGPIGLYIQQLAKLSGASKVIGVEVSKYRLELAMKIGVADELIDASSTDPVKQILKITNGRGANVVIEASGSVIAIKILL
;
A
#
# COMPACT_ATOMS: atom_id res chain seq x y z
N MET A 1 -27.64 1.19 1.02
CA MET A 1 -27.74 2.19 -0.06
C MET A 1 -27.23 1.53 -1.34
N ALA A 2 -27.85 1.76 -2.49
CA ALA A 2 -27.37 1.27 -3.78
C ALA A 2 -26.96 2.48 -4.64
N VAL A 3 -25.90 2.33 -5.44
CA VAL A 3 -25.38 3.37 -6.32
C VAL A 3 -25.40 2.84 -7.76
N LYS A 4 -25.85 3.66 -8.72
CA LYS A 4 -25.85 3.30 -10.14
C LYS A 4 -24.39 3.21 -10.64
N ILE A 5 -24.03 2.09 -11.25
CA ILE A 5 -22.72 1.92 -11.90
C ILE A 5 -22.71 2.77 -13.19
N PRO A 6 -21.64 3.56 -13.45
CA PRO A 6 -21.46 4.28 -14.72
C PRO A 6 -21.54 3.35 -15.93
N GLU A 7 -22.05 3.85 -17.06
CA GLU A 7 -22.31 3.03 -18.25
C GLU A 7 -21.04 2.56 -18.97
N ASP A 8 -19.91 3.22 -18.72
CA ASP A 8 -18.58 2.92 -19.26
C ASP A 8 -17.77 1.94 -18.41
N ILE A 9 -18.31 1.46 -17.29
CA ILE A 9 -17.62 0.54 -16.37
C ILE A 9 -18.31 -0.83 -16.43
N ASP A 10 -17.55 -1.87 -16.79
CA ASP A 10 -18.03 -3.24 -16.80
C ASP A 10 -18.25 -3.79 -15.36
N PHE A 11 -18.99 -4.88 -15.23
CA PHE A 11 -19.32 -5.45 -13.93
C PHE A 11 -18.11 -6.04 -13.19
N GLU A 12 -17.08 -6.51 -13.88
CA GLU A 12 -15.86 -7.05 -13.24
C GLU A 12 -15.09 -5.92 -12.55
N THR A 13 -14.93 -4.80 -13.24
CA THR A 13 -14.32 -3.58 -12.70
C THR A 13 -15.17 -2.99 -11.57
N ALA A 14 -16.49 -2.92 -11.75
CA ALA A 14 -17.40 -2.40 -10.73
C ALA A 14 -17.40 -3.25 -9.44
N ALA A 15 -17.18 -4.56 -9.55
CA ALA A 15 -17.06 -5.44 -8.38
C ALA A 15 -15.86 -5.08 -7.49
N LEU A 16 -14.83 -4.44 -8.04
CA LEU A 16 -13.64 -4.00 -7.29
C LEU A 16 -13.90 -2.75 -6.43
N PHE A 17 -15.02 -2.05 -6.62
CA PHE A 17 -15.33 -0.82 -5.89
C PHE A 17 -15.44 -1.03 -4.38
N GLU A 18 -15.89 -2.21 -3.95
CA GLU A 18 -15.96 -2.55 -2.53
C GLU A 18 -14.55 -2.55 -1.91
N SER A 19 -13.61 -3.30 -2.51
CA SER A 19 -12.25 -3.42 -1.99
C SER A 19 -11.46 -2.13 -2.15
N PHE A 20 -11.76 -1.34 -3.18
CA PHE A 20 -11.25 0.03 -3.31
C PHE A 20 -11.77 0.93 -2.19
N GLY A 21 -13.05 0.81 -1.81
CA GLY A 21 -13.66 1.54 -0.70
C GLY A 21 -12.97 1.25 0.64
N VAL A 22 -12.58 -0.01 0.88
CA VAL A 22 -11.78 -0.38 2.07
C VAL A 22 -10.42 0.33 2.07
N ALA A 23 -9.72 0.34 0.94
CA ALA A 23 -8.44 1.03 0.80
C ALA A 23 -8.56 2.54 0.98
N LEU A 24 -9.62 3.15 0.42
CA LEU A 24 -9.92 4.57 0.57
C LEU A 24 -10.15 4.93 2.03
N HIS A 25 -10.99 4.17 2.73
CA HIS A 25 -11.23 4.39 4.15
C HIS A 25 -9.94 4.30 4.98
N ALA A 26 -9.09 3.30 4.72
CA ALA A 26 -7.81 3.16 5.41
C ALA A 26 -6.87 4.36 5.18
N VAL A 27 -6.84 4.91 3.97
CA VAL A 27 -6.03 6.10 3.65
C VAL A 27 -6.60 7.37 4.28
N ASP A 28 -7.92 7.53 4.31
CA ASP A 28 -8.60 8.64 4.98
C ASP A 28 -8.28 8.65 6.48
N GLU A 29 -8.40 7.48 7.14
CA GLU A 29 -8.06 7.32 8.57
C GLU A 29 -6.55 7.56 8.84
N ALA A 30 -5.68 7.15 7.92
CA ALA A 30 -4.24 7.35 8.02
C ALA A 30 -3.83 8.84 7.92
N ASN A 31 -4.71 9.71 7.42
CA ASN A 31 -4.54 11.15 7.39
C ASN A 31 -3.20 11.61 6.77
N ILE A 32 -2.82 10.96 5.67
CA ILE A 32 -1.56 11.19 4.95
C ILE A 32 -1.44 12.66 4.56
N ARG A 33 -0.27 13.25 4.83
CA ARG A 33 0.03 14.65 4.51
C ARG A 33 1.06 14.77 3.38
N PRO A 34 1.03 15.87 2.63
CA PRO A 34 2.09 16.20 1.69
C PRO A 34 3.46 16.12 2.36
N GLY A 35 4.36 15.32 1.79
CA GLY A 35 5.70 15.13 2.35
C GLY A 35 5.89 13.81 3.10
N ASP A 36 4.82 13.14 3.51
CA ASP A 36 4.93 11.91 4.31
C ASP A 36 5.59 10.77 3.53
N VAL A 37 6.40 9.99 4.24
CA VAL A 37 6.82 8.65 3.81
C VAL A 37 5.80 7.63 4.29
N VAL A 38 5.20 6.90 3.35
CA VAL A 38 4.18 5.90 3.62
C VAL A 38 4.73 4.52 3.34
N VAL A 39 4.61 3.61 4.31
CA VAL A 39 4.94 2.19 4.14
C VAL A 39 3.64 1.39 4.12
N VAL A 40 3.48 0.53 3.12
CA VAL A 40 2.33 -0.37 2.99
C VAL A 40 2.81 -1.81 3.14
N LEU A 41 2.35 -2.49 4.19
CA LEU A 41 2.69 -3.88 4.46
C LEU A 41 1.67 -4.78 3.74
N GLY A 42 2.13 -5.49 2.72
CA GLY A 42 1.33 -6.30 1.82
C GLY A 42 1.09 -5.62 0.47
N CYS A 43 1.37 -6.34 -0.62
CA CYS A 43 1.13 -5.91 -1.99
C CYS A 43 0.00 -6.74 -2.65
N GLY A 44 -1.03 -7.07 -1.87
CA GLY A 44 -2.29 -7.62 -2.39
C GLY A 44 -3.19 -6.52 -2.99
N PRO A 45 -4.43 -6.85 -3.41
CA PRO A 45 -5.34 -5.89 -4.03
C PRO A 45 -5.54 -4.60 -3.21
N ILE A 46 -5.85 -4.75 -1.91
CA ILE A 46 -6.04 -3.60 -1.00
C ILE A 46 -4.74 -2.80 -0.84
N GLY A 47 -3.61 -3.49 -0.62
CA GLY A 47 -2.30 -2.82 -0.49
C GLY A 47 -1.91 -2.02 -1.73
N LEU A 48 -2.18 -2.54 -2.93
CA LEU A 48 -1.93 -1.83 -4.20
C LEU A 48 -2.84 -0.61 -4.36
N TYR A 49 -4.11 -0.67 -3.93
CA TYR A 49 -4.97 0.51 -3.90
C TYR A 49 -4.48 1.55 -2.88
N ILE A 50 -4.07 1.12 -1.68
CA ILE A 50 -3.50 2.00 -0.66
C ILE A 50 -2.25 2.69 -1.20
N GLN A 51 -1.36 1.98 -1.89
CA GLN A 51 -0.17 2.58 -2.50
C GLN A 51 -0.54 3.69 -3.50
N GLN A 52 -1.55 3.45 -4.35
CA GLN A 52 -2.03 4.46 -5.32
C GLN A 52 -2.63 5.67 -4.62
N LEU A 53 -3.51 5.43 -3.65
CA LEU A 53 -4.20 6.48 -2.91
C LEU A 53 -3.24 7.28 -2.03
N ALA A 54 -2.20 6.66 -1.47
CA ALA A 54 -1.14 7.35 -0.74
C ALA A 54 -0.39 8.35 -1.62
N LYS A 55 -0.05 7.98 -2.86
CA LYS A 55 0.55 8.90 -3.85
C LYS A 55 -0.40 10.07 -4.15
N LEU A 56 -1.68 9.77 -4.40
CA LEU A 56 -2.70 10.80 -4.66
C LEU A 56 -2.93 11.72 -3.46
N SER A 57 -2.69 11.24 -2.24
CA SER A 57 -2.78 12.02 -0.99
C SER A 57 -1.55 12.89 -0.71
N GLY A 58 -0.54 12.86 -1.60
CA GLY A 58 0.65 13.71 -1.49
C GLY A 58 1.85 13.10 -0.77
N ALA A 59 1.83 11.77 -0.52
CA ALA A 59 3.01 11.09 0.01
C ALA A 59 4.25 11.39 -0.84
N SER A 60 5.34 11.81 -0.20
CA SER A 60 6.60 12.06 -0.91
C SER A 60 7.27 10.76 -1.36
N LYS A 61 6.99 9.67 -0.65
CA LYS A 61 7.52 8.34 -0.95
C LYS A 61 6.57 7.26 -0.45
N VAL A 62 6.26 6.29 -1.31
CA VAL A 62 5.47 5.10 -0.99
C VAL A 62 6.33 3.86 -1.14
N ILE A 63 6.41 3.06 -0.08
CA ILE A 63 7.23 1.85 -0.01
C ILE A 63 6.29 0.67 0.22
N GLY A 64 6.25 -0.29 -0.70
CA GLY A 64 5.52 -1.56 -0.52
C GLY A 64 6.41 -2.63 0.07
N VAL A 65 5.89 -3.42 1.01
CA VAL A 65 6.61 -4.54 1.63
C VAL A 65 5.83 -5.83 1.38
N GLU A 66 6.45 -6.85 0.81
CA GLU A 66 5.78 -8.10 0.47
C GLU A 66 6.71 -9.30 0.63
N VAL A 67 6.15 -10.47 0.92
CA VAL A 67 6.90 -11.74 1.06
C VAL A 67 6.63 -12.69 -0.11
N SER A 68 5.49 -12.54 -0.77
CA SER A 68 5.13 -13.32 -1.95
C SER A 68 5.82 -12.76 -3.20
N LYS A 69 6.77 -13.53 -3.75
CA LYS A 69 7.45 -13.18 -5.00
C LYS A 69 6.48 -12.88 -6.14
N TYR A 70 5.41 -13.66 -6.27
CA TYR A 70 4.37 -13.44 -7.27
C TYR A 70 3.70 -12.07 -7.12
N ARG A 71 3.32 -11.69 -5.89
CA ARG A 71 2.71 -10.38 -5.64
C ARG A 71 3.70 -9.24 -5.81
N LEU A 72 4.97 -9.45 -5.45
CA LEU A 72 6.04 -8.49 -5.68
C LEU A 72 6.27 -8.23 -7.18
N GLU A 73 6.30 -9.29 -7.99
CA GLU A 73 6.38 -9.19 -9.46
C GLU A 73 5.19 -8.44 -10.05
N LEU A 74 3.99 -8.70 -9.56
CA LEU A 74 2.79 -7.97 -9.99
C LEU A 74 2.86 -6.50 -9.58
N ALA A 75 3.29 -6.20 -8.35
CA ALA A 75 3.46 -4.84 -7.87
C ALA A 75 4.50 -4.07 -8.69
N MET A 76 5.61 -4.71 -9.07
CA MET A 76 6.62 -4.12 -9.97
C MET A 76 6.03 -3.80 -11.34
N LYS A 77 5.20 -4.68 -11.90
CA LYS A 77 4.52 -4.44 -13.20
C LYS A 77 3.51 -3.29 -13.13
N ILE A 78 2.80 -3.18 -12.01
CA ILE A 78 1.85 -2.10 -11.77
C ILE A 78 2.57 -0.76 -11.55
N GLY A 79 3.73 -0.77 -10.90
CA GLY A 79 4.67 0.37 -10.88
C GLY A 79 4.20 1.58 -10.08
N VAL A 80 3.35 1.38 -9.06
CA VAL A 80 2.77 2.46 -8.26
C VAL A 80 3.66 2.89 -7.10
N ALA A 81 4.20 1.92 -6.34
CA ALA A 81 5.12 2.22 -5.25
C ALA A 81 6.45 2.73 -5.80
N ASP A 82 7.07 3.69 -5.08
CA ASP A 82 8.39 4.21 -5.44
C ASP A 82 9.49 3.18 -5.15
N GLU A 83 9.28 2.34 -4.13
CA GLU A 83 10.19 1.26 -3.74
C GLU A 83 9.40 0.03 -3.31
N LEU A 84 9.97 -1.15 -3.56
CA LEU A 84 9.40 -2.43 -3.14
C LEU A 84 10.44 -3.24 -2.37
N ILE A 85 10.04 -3.78 -1.22
CA ILE A 85 10.90 -4.57 -0.33
C ILE A 85 10.40 -6.02 -0.31
N ASP A 86 11.31 -6.95 -0.62
CA ASP A 86 11.12 -8.37 -0.38
C ASP A 86 11.46 -8.69 1.09
N ALA A 87 10.44 -8.84 1.92
CA ALA A 87 10.56 -9.20 3.32
C ALA A 87 10.69 -10.73 3.55
N SER A 88 10.69 -11.55 2.49
CA SER A 88 10.96 -12.99 2.62
C SER A 88 12.44 -13.30 2.81
N SER A 89 13.31 -12.37 2.39
CA SER A 89 14.75 -12.56 2.33
C SER A 89 15.55 -11.47 3.06
N THR A 90 14.90 -10.39 3.50
CA THR A 90 15.56 -9.24 4.14
C THR A 90 14.79 -8.72 5.34
N ASP A 91 15.48 -7.95 6.19
CA ASP A 91 14.88 -7.21 7.30
C ASP A 91 14.23 -5.92 6.76
N PRO A 92 12.89 -5.82 6.72
CA PRO A 92 12.20 -4.69 6.13
C PRO A 92 12.44 -3.39 6.89
N VAL A 93 12.61 -3.42 8.21
CA VAL A 93 12.85 -2.21 9.01
C VAL A 93 14.19 -1.58 8.62
N LYS A 94 15.23 -2.39 8.48
CA LYS A 94 16.54 -1.91 8.02
C LYS A 94 16.49 -1.33 6.62
N GLN A 95 15.75 -1.96 5.71
CA GLN A 95 15.58 -1.45 4.34
C GLN A 95 14.82 -0.11 4.33
N ILE A 96 13.73 0.01 5.08
CA ILE A 96 12.97 1.26 5.23
C ILE A 96 13.88 2.36 5.77
N LEU A 97 14.65 2.10 6.83
CA LEU A 97 15.59 3.08 7.39
C LEU A 97 16.65 3.47 6.36
N LYS A 98 17.20 2.53 5.59
CA LYS A 98 18.17 2.83 4.53
C LYS A 98 17.56 3.74 3.45
N ILE A 99 16.37 3.41 2.95
CA ILE A 99 15.66 4.19 1.92
C ILE A 99 15.31 5.60 2.41
N THR A 100 15.04 5.74 3.71
CA THR A 100 14.59 7.00 4.33
C THR A 100 15.71 7.79 5.01
N ASN A 101 16.98 7.39 4.83
CA ASN A 101 18.15 8.00 5.48
C ASN A 101 18.02 8.07 7.02
N GLY A 102 17.54 6.97 7.61
CA GLY A 102 17.38 6.79 9.05
C GLY A 102 16.14 7.44 9.66
N ARG A 103 15.32 8.14 8.87
CA ARG A 103 14.11 8.81 9.39
C ARG A 103 12.94 7.88 9.68
N GLY A 104 12.84 6.76 8.95
CA GLY A 104 11.69 5.87 9.04
C GLY A 104 10.47 6.39 8.27
N ALA A 105 9.32 5.78 8.54
CA ALA A 105 8.04 6.14 7.93
C ALA A 105 7.26 7.14 8.80
N ASN A 106 6.49 8.02 8.15
CA ASN A 106 5.51 8.86 8.84
C ASN A 106 4.21 8.09 9.08
N VAL A 107 3.84 7.25 8.12
CA VAL A 107 2.62 6.44 8.14
C VAL A 107 2.98 5.01 7.75
N VAL A 108 2.44 4.04 8.48
CA VAL A 108 2.52 2.62 8.11
C VAL A 108 1.12 2.03 8.09
N ILE A 109 0.74 1.41 6.98
CA ILE A 109 -0.58 0.78 6.81
C ILE A 109 -0.39 -0.73 6.62
N GLU A 110 -0.99 -1.51 7.50
CA GLU A 110 -0.97 -2.97 7.46
C GLU A 110 -2.14 -3.49 6.62
N ALA A 111 -1.85 -4.19 5.53
CA ALA A 111 -2.84 -4.75 4.60
C ALA A 111 -2.51 -6.21 4.19
N SER A 112 -1.59 -6.86 4.90
CA SER A 112 -1.17 -8.25 4.68
C SER A 112 -1.99 -9.24 5.51
N GLY A 113 -2.60 -8.80 6.61
CA GLY A 113 -3.32 -9.65 7.56
C GLY A 113 -2.41 -10.55 8.38
N SER A 114 -1.10 -10.26 8.40
CA SER A 114 -0.10 -11.06 9.10
C SER A 114 0.26 -10.46 10.45
N VAL A 115 0.14 -11.26 11.51
CA VAL A 115 0.59 -10.87 12.87
C VAL A 115 2.09 -10.56 12.90
N ILE A 116 2.87 -11.17 12.00
CA ILE A 116 4.32 -10.90 11.90
C ILE A 116 4.56 -9.48 11.38
N ALA A 117 3.74 -8.99 10.45
CA ALA A 117 3.90 -7.66 9.86
C ALA A 117 3.68 -6.54 10.90
N ILE A 118 2.85 -6.77 11.93
CA ILE A 118 2.64 -5.83 13.04
C ILE A 118 3.94 -5.49 13.76
N LYS A 119 4.93 -6.39 13.79
CA LYS A 119 6.23 -6.13 14.42
C LYS A 119 7.05 -5.05 13.71
N ILE A 120 6.68 -4.68 12.48
CA ILE A 120 7.31 -3.59 11.71
C ILE A 120 6.74 -2.22 12.13
N LEU A 121 5.60 -2.20 12.84
CA LEU A 121 4.94 -0.99 13.34
C LEU A 121 5.53 -0.46 14.66
N LEU A 122 6.42 -1.23 15.31
CA LEU A 122 7.03 -0.94 16.62
C LEU A 122 8.46 -0.43 16.46
#